data_AF-A0A382IY39-F1
#
_entry.id   AF-A0A382IY39-F1
#
_cell.length_a   1.000
_cell.length_b   1.000
_cell.length_c   1.000
_cell.angle_alpha   90.00
_cell.angle_beta   90.00
_cell.angle_gamma   90.00
#
_symmetry.space_group_name_H-M   'P 1'
#
loop_
_entity.id
_entity.type
_entity.pdbx_description
1 polymer ?
#
loop_
_entity_poly.entity_id
_entity_poly.type
_entity_poly.pdbx_seq_one_letter_code
_entity_poly.pdbx_strand_id
1 'polypeptide(L)'
;MDDIYYEKILNRIIQGRLRLKLGDLVLFIDEPNQDLIERSFDIYDEYYKRAYFSGIYVKQEVLEILLENDLWSPHDDKKGDEIEKHIEELKVQAFLNFYSRKKLMGIKQQLRYAEKEMAKYKVKKMQLDHVTCVGTATFAQKSWLLSNTTAFED
;
A
#
# COMPACT_ATOMS: atom_id res chain seq x y z
N MET A 1 -12.89 -23.48 -13.83
CA MET A 1 -13.31 -22.40 -12.92
C MET A 1 -12.27 -21.28 -12.91
N ASP A 2 -10.97 -21.62 -12.98
CA ASP A 2 -9.86 -20.67 -13.11
C ASP A 2 -9.86 -19.84 -14.42
N ASP A 3 -10.23 -20.42 -15.56
CA ASP A 3 -10.14 -19.72 -16.85
C ASP A 3 -11.01 -18.45 -16.93
N ILE A 4 -12.27 -18.53 -16.48
CA ILE A 4 -13.19 -17.38 -16.47
C ILE A 4 -12.72 -16.29 -15.50
N TYR A 5 -12.09 -16.68 -14.39
CA TYR A 5 -11.53 -15.73 -13.43
C TYR A 5 -10.39 -14.92 -14.05
N TYR A 6 -9.45 -15.60 -14.72
CA TYR A 6 -8.34 -14.94 -15.42
C TYR A 6 -8.83 -14.09 -16.60
N GLU A 7 -9.80 -14.57 -17.36
CA GLU A 7 -10.39 -13.84 -18.48
C GLU A 7 -11.09 -12.55 -18.02
N LYS A 8 -11.78 -12.57 -16.88
CA LYS A 8 -12.36 -11.36 -16.27
C LYS A 8 -11.28 -10.35 -15.86
N ILE A 9 -10.18 -10.80 -15.26
CA ILE A 9 -9.07 -9.92 -14.88
C ILE A 9 -8.41 -9.33 -16.12
N LEU A 10 -8.15 -10.15 -17.13
CA LEU A 10 -7.54 -9.71 -18.38
C LEU A 10 -8.41 -8.64 -19.05
N ASN A 11 -9.73 -8.85 -19.14
CA ASN A 11 -10.64 -7.86 -19.69
C ASN A 11 -10.67 -6.55 -18.89
N ARG A 12 -10.54 -6.59 -17.56
CA ARG A 12 -10.40 -5.37 -16.73
C ARG A 12 -9.13 -4.59 -17.07
N ILE A 13 -8.00 -5.30 -17.22
CA ILE A 13 -6.72 -4.69 -17.59
C ILE A 13 -6.82 -4.06 -18.98
N ILE A 14 -7.38 -4.79 -19.96
CA ILE A 14 -7.54 -4.29 -21.34
C ILE A 14 -8.43 -3.06 -21.41
N GLN A 15 -9.55 -3.05 -20.66
CA GLN A 15 -10.50 -1.95 -20.69
C GLN A 15 -10.03 -0.72 -19.89
N GLY A 16 -9.02 -0.85 -19.02
CA GLY A 16 -8.55 0.25 -18.17
C GLY A 16 -9.59 0.78 -17.17
N ARG A 17 -10.66 0.02 -16.94
CA ARG A 17 -11.76 0.42 -16.04
C ARG A 17 -12.29 -0.74 -15.21
N LEU A 18 -12.70 -0.43 -14.00
CA LEU A 18 -13.32 -1.37 -13.07
C LEU A 18 -14.82 -1.13 -13.01
N ARG A 19 -15.62 -2.12 -13.42
CA ARG A 19 -17.07 -2.13 -13.21
C ARG A 19 -17.40 -2.72 -11.83
N LEU A 20 -18.05 -1.93 -10.99
CA LEU A 20 -18.49 -2.31 -9.65
C LEU A 20 -20.03 -2.30 -9.60
N LYS A 21 -20.64 -3.43 -9.28
CA LYS A 21 -22.09 -3.55 -9.13
C LYS A 21 -22.46 -3.79 -7.67
N LEU A 22 -23.26 -2.90 -7.10
CA LEU A 22 -23.79 -2.94 -5.74
C LEU A 22 -25.32 -2.93 -5.80
N GLY A 23 -25.94 -4.10 -5.90
CA GLY A 23 -27.38 -4.21 -6.15
C GLY A 23 -27.73 -3.65 -7.53
N ASP A 24 -28.55 -2.60 -7.54
CA ASP A 24 -28.98 -1.89 -8.76
C ASP A 24 -28.00 -0.76 -9.16
N LEU A 25 -27.09 -0.38 -8.27
CA LEU A 25 -26.07 0.62 -8.57
C LEU A 25 -24.92 -0.01 -9.36
N VAL A 26 -24.60 0.57 -10.52
CA VAL A 26 -23.44 0.22 -11.33
C VAL A 26 -22.53 1.45 -11.43
N LEU A 27 -21.29 1.28 -10.97
CA LEU A 27 -20.23 2.28 -11.03
C LEU A 27 -19.11 1.81 -11.95
N PHE A 28 -18.55 2.74 -12.70
CA PHE A 28 -17.31 2.57 -13.44
C PHE A 28 -16.24 3.40 -12.77
N ILE A 29 -15.10 2.77 -12.49
CA ILE A 29 -13.91 3.44 -11.95
C ILE A 29 -12.83 3.36 -13.02
N ASP A 30 -12.52 4.50 -13.62
CA ASP A 30 -11.52 4.61 -14.67
C ASP A 30 -10.12 4.80 -14.08
N GLU A 31 -9.08 4.42 -14.82
CA GLU A 31 -7.70 4.74 -14.47
C GLU A 31 -7.48 6.27 -14.55
N PRO A 32 -6.92 6.91 -13.51
CA PRO A 32 -6.65 8.34 -13.55
C PRO A 32 -5.62 8.66 -14.63
N ASN A 33 -5.91 9.68 -15.44
CA ASN A 33 -4.94 10.20 -16.40
C ASN A 33 -3.86 11.06 -15.71
N GLN A 34 -2.79 11.41 -16.43
CA GLN A 34 -1.67 12.18 -15.88
C GLN A 34 -2.08 13.58 -15.37
N ASP A 35 -3.05 14.23 -16.03
CA ASP A 35 -3.57 15.54 -15.63
C ASP A 35 -4.31 15.48 -14.29
N LEU A 36 -5.15 14.46 -14.07
CA LEU A 36 -5.81 14.22 -12.78
C LEU A 36 -4.80 13.90 -11.68
N ILE A 37 -3.76 13.12 -11.98
CA ILE A 37 -2.71 12.81 -11.02
C ILE A 37 -1.96 14.09 -10.62
N GLU A 38 -1.60 14.93 -11.59
CA GLU A 38 -0.91 16.20 -11.33
C GLU A 38 -1.76 17.11 -10.43
N ARG A 39 -3.03 17.35 -10.79
CA ARG A 39 -3.97 18.16 -9.98
C ARG A 39 -4.21 17.58 -8.58
N SER A 40 -4.09 16.27 -8.42
CA SER A 40 -4.25 15.65 -7.10
C SER A 40 -3.16 16.08 -6.11
N PHE A 41 -1.97 16.47 -6.59
CA PHE A 41 -0.92 16.99 -5.73
C PHE A 41 -1.26 18.36 -5.13
N ASP A 42 -2.04 19.19 -5.83
CA ASP A 42 -2.55 20.45 -5.26
C ASP A 42 -3.47 20.17 -4.07
N ILE A 43 -4.34 19.16 -4.19
CA ILE A 43 -5.20 18.70 -3.09
C ILE A 43 -4.34 18.19 -1.92
N TYR A 44 -3.29 17.41 -2.22
CA TYR A 44 -2.37 16.95 -1.19
C TYR A 44 -1.73 18.12 -0.44
N ASP A 45 -1.15 19.08 -1.15
CA ASP A 45 -0.44 20.22 -0.57
C ASP A 45 -1.36 21.13 0.25
N GLU A 46 -2.57 21.36 -0.24
CA GLU A 46 -3.58 22.13 0.46
C GLU A 46 -3.95 21.48 1.79
N TYR A 47 -4.30 20.19 1.77
CA TYR A 47 -4.71 19.48 2.97
C TYR A 47 -3.56 19.24 3.94
N TYR A 48 -2.33 19.07 3.43
CA TYR A 48 -1.15 19.00 4.27
C TYR A 48 -0.94 20.31 5.05
N LYS A 49 -0.97 21.46 4.35
CA LYS A 49 -0.83 22.78 4.98
C LYS A 49 -1.94 23.01 6.01
N ARG A 50 -3.20 22.71 5.66
CA ARG A 50 -4.34 22.84 6.57
C ARG A 50 -4.17 21.97 7.81
N ALA A 51 -3.77 20.70 7.64
CA ALA A 51 -3.51 19.77 8.75
C ALA A 51 -2.42 20.31 9.68
N TYR A 52 -1.30 20.75 9.09
CA TYR A 52 -0.18 21.32 9.84
C TYR A 52 -0.59 22.54 10.66
N PHE A 53 -1.29 23.51 10.05
CA PHE A 53 -1.77 24.70 10.77
C PHE A 53 -2.89 24.42 11.79
N SER A 54 -3.58 23.29 11.65
CA SER A 54 -4.59 22.83 12.62
C SER A 54 -3.97 22.08 13.81
N GLY A 55 -2.64 21.94 13.85
CA GLY A 55 -1.93 21.24 14.92
C GLY A 55 -2.05 19.72 14.85
N ILE A 56 -2.31 19.16 13.66
CA ILE A 56 -2.25 17.71 13.44
C ILE A 56 -0.80 17.25 13.53
N TYR A 57 -0.58 16.05 14.06
CA TYR A 57 0.75 15.53 14.29
C TYR A 57 1.60 15.44 13.02
N VAL A 58 2.88 15.76 13.16
CA VAL A 58 3.92 15.46 12.19
C VAL A 58 4.45 14.05 12.46
N LYS A 59 5.04 13.41 11.44
CA LYS A 59 5.55 12.04 11.54
C LYS A 59 6.55 11.84 12.69
N GLN A 60 7.39 12.83 13.00
CA GLN A 60 8.32 12.72 14.14
C GLN A 60 7.57 12.64 15.48
N GLU A 61 6.55 13.47 15.68
CA GLU A 61 5.75 13.50 16.91
C GLU A 61 4.99 12.19 17.12
N VAL A 62 4.48 11.59 16.04
CA VAL A 62 3.84 10.27 16.13
C VAL A 62 4.82 9.17 16.49
N LEU A 63 6.08 9.25 16.04
CA LEU A 63 7.11 8.27 16.44
C LEU A 63 7.39 8.34 17.95
N GLU A 64 7.39 9.55 18.54
CA GLU A 64 7.52 9.73 19.99
C GLU A 64 6.34 9.08 20.72
N ILE A 65 5.11 9.34 20.26
CA ILE A 65 3.90 8.71 20.82
C ILE A 65 3.97 7.18 20.73
N LEU A 66 4.45 6.63 19.60
CA LEU A 66 4.60 5.18 19.44
C LEU A 66 5.63 4.59 20.41
N LEU A 67 6.73 5.32 20.68
CA LEU A 67 7.75 4.91 21.65
C LEU A 67 7.22 4.97 23.09
N GLU A 68 6.54 6.06 23.46
CA GLU A 68 5.99 6.27 24.80
C GLU A 68 4.92 5.24 25.19
N ASN A 69 4.16 4.75 24.22
CA ASN A 69 3.09 3.78 24.42
C ASN A 69 3.54 2.31 24.22
N ASP A 70 4.86 2.06 24.12
CA ASP A 70 5.44 0.73 23.82
C ASP A 70 4.88 0.08 22.53
N LEU A 71 4.32 0.89 21.62
CA LEU A 71 3.77 0.46 20.33
C LEU A 71 4.85 0.32 19.27
N TRP A 72 6.01 0.93 19.46
CA TRP A 72 7.20 0.79 18.62
C TRP A 72 8.45 0.87 19.49
N SER A 73 9.54 0.23 19.07
CA SER A 73 10.84 0.35 19.73
C SER A 73 11.98 0.36 18.72
N PRO A 74 13.16 0.92 19.07
CA PRO A 74 14.34 0.81 18.22
C PRO A 74 14.80 -0.64 17.99
N HIS A 75 14.37 -1.59 18.84
CA HIS A 75 14.60 -3.01 18.61
C HIS A 75 13.77 -3.52 17.42
N ASP A 76 12.54 -3.03 17.26
CA ASP A 76 11.68 -3.38 16.13
C ASP A 76 12.28 -2.91 14.79
N ASP A 77 12.88 -1.71 14.75
CA ASP A 77 13.62 -1.21 13.56
C ASP A 77 14.78 -2.17 13.22
N LYS A 78 15.62 -2.55 14.19
CA LYS A 78 16.73 -3.49 13.95
C LYS A 78 16.27 -4.84 13.42
N LYS A 79 15.20 -5.41 13.99
CA LYS A 79 14.62 -6.67 13.52
C LYS A 79 14.06 -6.52 12.10
N GLY A 80 13.45 -5.38 11.78
CA GLY A 80 13.00 -5.05 10.44
C GLY A 80 14.14 -5.09 9.42
N ASP A 81 15.26 -4.43 9.74
CA ASP A 81 16.46 -4.38 8.88
C ASP A 81 17.11 -5.76 8.69
N GLU A 82 17.16 -6.56 9.75
CA GLU A 82 17.66 -7.95 9.69
C GLU A 82 16.80 -8.81 8.76
N ILE A 83 15.47 -8.70 8.86
CA ILE A 83 14.55 -9.43 7.98
C ILE A 83 14.68 -8.96 6.53
N GLU A 84 14.88 -7.66 6.30
CA GLU A 84 15.09 -7.12 4.96
C GLU A 84 16.33 -7.71 4.29
N LYS A 85 17.46 -7.75 5.02
CA LYS A 85 18.68 -8.40 4.54
C LYS A 85 18.46 -9.88 4.26
N HIS A 86 17.75 -10.58 5.15
CA HIS A 86 17.43 -11.99 4.97
C HIS A 86 16.56 -12.25 3.73
N ILE A 87 15.60 -11.37 3.43
CA ILE A 87 14.78 -11.45 2.22
C ILE A 87 15.65 -11.34 0.97
N GLU A 88 16.60 -10.41 0.93
CA GLU A 88 17.52 -10.26 -0.20
C GLU A 88 18.42 -11.49 -0.38
N GLU A 89 18.94 -12.05 0.73
CA GLU A 89 19.67 -13.32 0.69
C GLU A 89 18.83 -14.46 0.13
N LEU A 90 17.56 -14.60 0.56
CA LEU A 90 16.65 -15.61 0.05
C LEU A 90 16.34 -15.42 -1.44
N LYS A 91 16.23 -14.18 -1.94
CA LYS A 91 16.08 -13.89 -3.37
C LYS A 91 17.29 -14.37 -4.17
N VAL A 92 18.50 -14.06 -3.70
CA VAL A 92 19.75 -14.53 -4.33
C VAL A 92 19.81 -16.07 -4.32
N GLN A 93 19.49 -16.70 -3.20
CA GLN A 93 19.46 -18.16 -3.09
C GLN A 93 18.40 -18.79 -4.01
N ALA A 94 17.22 -18.16 -4.15
CA ALA A 94 16.18 -18.62 -5.06
C ALA A 94 16.66 -18.58 -6.52
N PHE A 95 17.38 -17.52 -6.89
CA PHE A 95 17.99 -17.40 -8.22
C PHE A 95 19.05 -18.47 -8.47
N LEU A 96 19.98 -18.68 -7.53
CA LEU A 96 21.02 -19.71 -7.64
C LEU A 96 20.44 -21.14 -7.71
N ASN A 97 19.33 -21.39 -7.02
CA ASN A 97 18.66 -22.69 -6.98
C ASN A 97 17.52 -22.83 -8.00
N PHE A 98 17.47 -22.00 -9.04
CA PHE A 98 16.37 -21.95 -10.00
C PHE A 98 16.04 -23.32 -10.62
N TYR A 99 17.06 -24.10 -11.00
CA TYR A 99 16.88 -25.42 -11.60
C TYR A 99 16.44 -26.51 -10.61
N SER A 100 16.64 -26.29 -9.31
CA SER A 100 16.31 -27.27 -8.27
C SER A 100 14.90 -27.05 -7.73
N ARG A 101 13.88 -27.57 -8.42
CA ARG A 101 12.45 -27.34 -8.10
C ARG A 101 12.07 -27.55 -6.63
N LYS A 102 12.57 -28.63 -6.01
CA LYS A 102 12.30 -28.94 -4.59
C LYS A 102 12.91 -27.91 -3.64
N LYS A 103 14.15 -27.49 -3.89
CA LYS A 103 14.84 -26.46 -3.10
C LYS A 103 14.20 -25.09 -3.30
N LEU A 104 13.90 -24.75 -4.55
CA LEU A 104 13.24 -23.49 -4.93
C LEU A 104 11.89 -23.33 -4.24
N MET A 105 11.08 -24.40 -4.16
CA MET A 105 9.81 -24.35 -3.43
C MET A 105 10.00 -24.03 -1.95
N GLY A 106 10.97 -24.66 -1.29
CA GLY A 106 11.29 -24.37 0.12
C GLY A 106 11.72 -22.92 0.33
N ILE A 107 12.62 -22.42 -0.52
CA ILE A 107 13.09 -21.01 -0.46
C ILE A 107 11.93 -20.04 -0.69
N LYS A 108 11.04 -20.31 -1.67
CA LYS A 108 9.85 -19.47 -1.91
C LYS A 108 8.91 -19.45 -0.72
N GLN A 109 8.75 -20.56 0.01
CA GLN A 109 7.93 -20.60 1.21
C GLN A 109 8.55 -19.78 2.34
N GLN A 110 9.87 -19.90 2.55
CA GLN A 110 10.61 -19.08 3.52
C GLN A 110 10.53 -17.59 3.18
N LEU A 111 10.67 -17.24 1.90
CA LEU A 111 10.56 -15.86 1.42
C LEU A 111 9.18 -15.27 1.72
N ARG A 112 8.10 -16.01 1.44
CA ARG A 112 6.73 -15.59 1.82
C ARG A 112 6.55 -15.41 3.32
N TYR A 113 7.20 -16.24 4.14
CA TYR A 113 7.16 -16.09 5.60
C TYR A 113 7.90 -14.83 6.05
N ALA A 114 9.12 -14.61 5.54
CA ALA A 114 9.90 -13.42 5.85
C ALA A 114 9.20 -12.12 5.41
N GLU A 115 8.58 -12.10 4.22
CA GLU A 115 7.78 -10.97 3.74
C GLU A 115 6.59 -10.67 4.67
N LYS A 116 5.91 -11.71 5.17
CA LYS A 116 4.82 -11.55 6.15
C LYS A 116 5.32 -10.99 7.48
N GLU A 117 6.46 -11.47 7.98
CA GLU A 117 7.06 -10.92 9.20
C GLU A 117 7.48 -9.46 9.01
N MET A 118 8.13 -9.11 7.90
CA MET A 118 8.47 -7.72 7.56
C MET A 118 7.23 -6.83 7.53
N ALA A 119 6.13 -7.32 6.95
CA ALA A 119 4.87 -6.57 6.90
C ALA A 119 4.34 -6.24 8.31
N LYS A 120 4.50 -7.13 9.30
CA LYS A 120 4.10 -6.85 10.69
C LYS A 120 4.84 -5.64 11.26
N TYR A 121 6.16 -5.57 11.07
CA TYR A 121 6.95 -4.43 11.54
C TYR A 121 6.56 -3.14 10.81
N LYS A 122 6.33 -3.19 9.50
CA LYS A 122 5.85 -2.02 8.75
C LYS A 122 4.50 -1.52 9.26
N VAL A 123 3.54 -2.42 9.46
CA VAL A 123 2.20 -2.07 9.98
C VAL A 123 2.29 -1.48 11.38
N LYS A 124 3.13 -2.07 12.25
CA LYS A 124 3.36 -1.57 13.62
C LYS A 124 3.89 -0.12 13.61
N LYS A 125 4.82 0.20 12.70
CA LYS A 125 5.35 1.57 12.53
C LYS A 125 4.31 2.55 11.97
N MET A 126 3.41 2.07 11.11
CA MET A 126 2.40 2.88 10.42
C MET A 126 1.05 2.95 11.16
N GLN A 127 0.95 2.38 12.37
CA GLN A 127 -0.32 2.21 13.08
C GLN A 127 -1.07 3.54 13.28
N LEU A 128 -0.33 4.62 13.49
CA LEU A 128 -0.85 5.97 13.71
C LEU A 128 -0.64 6.91 12.51
N ASP A 129 -0.26 6.39 11.33
CA ASP A 129 -0.04 7.26 10.16
C ASP A 129 -1.30 8.04 9.75
N HIS A 130 -2.49 7.46 9.97
CA HIS A 130 -3.78 8.09 9.65
C HIS A 130 -4.06 9.37 10.46
N VAL A 131 -3.40 9.58 11.60
CA VAL A 131 -3.51 10.82 12.39
C VAL A 131 -2.40 11.82 12.09
N THR A 132 -1.51 11.53 11.13
CA THR A 132 -0.47 12.46 10.72
C THR A 132 -0.96 13.41 9.64
N CYS A 133 -0.31 14.56 9.50
CA CYS A 133 -0.51 15.49 8.38
C CYS A 133 -0.40 14.80 7.01
N VAL A 134 0.59 13.90 6.88
CA VAL A 134 0.80 13.10 5.66
C VAL A 134 -0.38 12.16 5.42
N GLY A 135 -0.84 11.46 6.45
CA GLY A 135 -1.97 10.54 6.37
C GLY A 135 -3.26 11.24 5.97
N THR A 136 -3.57 12.37 6.60
CA THR A 136 -4.76 13.18 6.27
C THR A 136 -4.71 13.72 4.85
N ALA A 137 -3.57 14.25 4.43
CA ALA A 137 -3.39 14.77 3.07
C ALA A 137 -3.49 13.67 2.01
N THR A 138 -2.84 12.53 2.25
CA THR A 138 -2.90 11.36 1.36
C THR A 138 -4.32 10.82 1.25
N PHE A 139 -5.06 10.78 2.36
CA PHE A 139 -6.45 10.35 2.35
C PHE A 139 -7.32 11.30 1.52
N ALA A 140 -7.20 12.62 1.73
CA ALA A 140 -7.92 13.62 0.97
C ALA A 140 -7.62 13.54 -0.54
N GLN A 141 -6.35 13.45 -0.91
CA GLN A 141 -5.91 13.26 -2.29
C GLN A 141 -6.55 12.04 -2.94
N LYS A 142 -6.47 10.87 -2.27
CA LYS A 142 -7.03 9.62 -2.79
C LYS A 142 -8.56 9.67 -2.90
N SER A 143 -9.23 10.26 -1.92
CA SER A 143 -10.68 10.45 -1.94
C SER A 143 -11.12 11.36 -3.09
N TRP A 144 -10.36 12.42 -3.35
CA TRP A 144 -10.60 13.32 -4.46
C TRP A 144 -10.37 12.62 -5.80
N LEU A 145 -9.26 11.91 -5.97
CA LEU A 145 -8.98 11.12 -7.18
C LEU A 145 -10.10 10.13 -7.46
N LEU A 146 -10.51 9.34 -6.46
CA LEU A 146 -11.58 8.36 -6.62
C LEU A 146 -12.89 9.02 -7.06
N SER A 147 -13.20 10.20 -6.51
CA SER A 147 -14.41 10.94 -6.87
C SER A 147 -14.38 11.46 -8.31
N ASN A 148 -13.19 11.76 -8.85
CA ASN A 148 -13.00 12.25 -10.22
C ASN A 148 -12.76 11.11 -11.24
N THR A 149 -12.58 9.87 -10.78
CA THR A 149 -12.46 8.69 -11.65
C THR A 149 -13.67 7.76 -11.60
N THR A 150 -14.67 8.06 -10.76
CA THR A 150 -15.88 7.23 -10.62
C THR A 150 -17.05 7.87 -11.36
N ALA A 151 -17.68 7.12 -12.27
CA ALA A 151 -18.85 7.52 -13.02
C ALA A 151 -20.00 6.49 -12.89
N PHE A 152 -21.23 6.92 -13.13
CA PHE A 152 -22.39 6.03 -13.22
C PHE A 152 -22.42 5.32 -14.59
N GLU A 153 -23.22 4.25 -14.70
CA GLU A 153 -23.58 3.69 -16.01
C GLU A 153 -24.49 4.70 -16.73
N ASP A 154 -23.96 5.34 -17.78
CA ASP A 154 -24.74 6.19 -18.70
C ASP A 154 -25.89 5.43 -19.36
#